data_AF-A0A8H6F189-F1
#
_entry.id   AF-A0A8H6F189-F1
#
_cell.length_a   1.000
_cell.length_b   1.000
_cell.length_c   1.000
_cell.angle_alpha   90.00
_cell.angle_beta   90.00
_cell.angle_gamma   90.00
#
_symmetry.space_group_name_H-M   'P 1'
#
loop_
_entity.id
_entity.type
_entity.pdbx_description
1 polymer ?
#
loop_
_entity_poly.entity_id
_entity_poly.type
_entity_poly.pdbx_seq_one_letter_code
_entity_poly.pdbx_strand_id
1 'polypeptide(L)'
;MNFMVSIKRSPFKLVSKSVIGIYAKSCFMVNTDFEKIYLNQSRAGGRMRIAESGLGWKASASSGSTSQPFLLPREEILIASWSRGSKGYELRVQTKNKGVVSLDGFDHDDFTQLKQELTRNFHINLEHREHSLRGWNWGKTDLARNELIFNVNNKPAFEIPYSDISNSNLTGKNEVALEFNLDNNKNGDEIVEMRFYVPGTIENETTIVKNETNGDVIEEAVVNETSAANNSTSN
;
A
#
# COMPACT_ATOMS: atom_id res chain seq x y z
N MET A 1 82.37 22.72 -44.15
CA MET A 1 81.87 24.11 -44.21
C MET A 1 80.46 24.07 -43.64
N ASN A 2 80.34 24.33 -42.34
CA ASN A 2 79.09 24.23 -41.57
C ASN A 2 78.33 25.56 -41.69
N PHE A 3 77.10 25.54 -42.19
CA PHE A 3 76.17 26.67 -42.06
C PHE A 3 75.10 26.33 -41.03
N MET A 4 75.22 27.01 -39.88
CA MET A 4 74.25 27.02 -38.80
C MET A 4 73.19 28.08 -39.11
N VAL A 5 71.94 27.66 -39.29
CA VAL A 5 70.79 28.59 -39.40
C VAL A 5 70.01 28.52 -38.09
N SER A 6 70.04 29.64 -37.36
CA SER A 6 69.32 29.86 -36.11
C SER A 6 67.97 30.52 -36.41
N ILE A 7 66.87 29.89 -35.97
CA ILE A 7 65.52 30.45 -36.07
C ILE A 7 64.98 30.68 -34.65
N LYS A 8 64.80 31.96 -34.28
CA LYS A 8 64.12 32.41 -33.06
C LYS A 8 62.66 31.94 -33.06
N ARG A 9 62.24 31.20 -32.03
CA ARG A 9 60.82 30.96 -31.71
C ARG A 9 60.36 31.94 -30.64
N SER A 10 59.30 32.69 -30.92
CA SER A 10 58.51 33.45 -29.94
C SER A 10 57.54 32.53 -29.21
N PRO A 11 57.19 32.80 -27.94
CA PRO A 11 56.24 31.97 -27.21
C PRO A 11 54.80 32.45 -27.46
N PHE A 12 54.02 31.66 -28.21
CA PHE A 12 52.56 31.77 -28.24
C PHE A 12 51.99 31.14 -26.97
N LYS A 13 51.36 31.94 -26.10
CA LYS A 13 50.50 31.45 -25.02
C LYS A 13 49.17 30.98 -25.62
N LEU A 14 48.96 29.67 -25.71
CA LEU A 14 47.62 29.10 -25.94
C LEU A 14 46.93 28.94 -24.59
N VAL A 15 45.88 29.72 -24.34
CA VAL A 15 44.98 29.53 -23.20
C VAL A 15 44.03 28.38 -23.54
N SER A 16 44.34 27.19 -23.03
CA SER A 16 43.48 26.02 -23.10
C SER A 16 42.29 26.18 -22.13
N LYS A 17 41.18 26.73 -22.62
CA LYS A 17 39.86 26.47 -22.02
C LYS A 17 39.34 25.16 -22.61
N SER A 18 39.73 24.02 -22.02
CA SER A 18 39.01 22.77 -22.27
C SER A 18 37.66 22.88 -21.57
N VAL A 19 36.64 23.10 -22.40
CA VAL A 19 35.24 22.96 -22.07
C VAL A 19 35.04 21.52 -21.61
N ILE A 20 34.77 21.34 -20.32
CA ILE A 20 34.22 20.09 -19.79
C ILE A 20 32.84 19.95 -20.43
N GLY A 21 32.78 19.18 -21.50
CA GLY A 21 31.54 18.72 -22.10
C GLY A 21 30.85 17.81 -21.10
N ILE A 22 29.94 18.39 -20.31
CA ILE A 22 28.91 17.63 -19.60
C ILE A 22 28.05 17.02 -20.71
N TYR A 23 28.38 15.80 -21.13
CA TYR A 23 27.43 14.95 -21.81
C TYR A 23 26.35 14.62 -20.79
N ALA A 24 25.38 15.52 -20.65
CA ALA A 24 24.06 15.13 -20.21
C ALA A 24 23.60 14.09 -21.23
N LYS A 25 23.74 12.81 -20.88
CA LYS A 25 22.90 11.78 -21.47
C LYS A 25 21.49 12.33 -21.27
N SER A 26 20.88 12.85 -22.34
CA SER A 26 19.45 12.92 -22.43
C SER A 26 19.02 11.46 -22.35
N CYS A 27 18.76 11.00 -21.12
CA CYS A 27 18.05 9.77 -20.89
C CYS A 27 16.70 10.05 -21.53
N PHE A 28 16.50 9.52 -22.74
CA PHE A 28 15.17 9.42 -23.32
C PHE A 28 14.30 8.82 -22.22
N MET A 29 13.42 9.65 -21.67
CA MET A 29 12.52 9.25 -20.60
C MET A 29 11.52 8.30 -21.26
N VAL A 30 11.86 7.02 -21.28
CA VAL A 30 10.95 5.97 -21.71
C VAL A 30 9.86 5.95 -20.65
N ASN A 31 8.77 6.66 -20.91
CA ASN A 31 7.55 6.51 -20.15
C ASN A 31 7.13 5.05 -20.33
N THR A 32 7.23 4.26 -19.27
CA THR A 32 6.79 2.87 -19.31
C THR A 32 5.27 2.86 -19.14
N ASP A 33 4.58 2.32 -20.14
CA ASP A 33 3.13 2.16 -20.12
C ASP A 33 2.71 0.70 -20.21
N PHE A 34 1.68 0.37 -19.46
CA PHE A 34 1.07 -0.96 -19.41
C PHE A 34 -0.39 -0.83 -19.82
N GLU A 35 -0.85 -1.74 -20.67
CA GLU A 35 -2.23 -1.78 -21.13
C GLU A 35 -3.03 -2.85 -20.39
N LYS A 36 -4.36 -2.73 -20.44
CA LYS A 36 -5.30 -3.68 -19.80
C LYS A 36 -5.11 -3.84 -18.29
N ILE A 37 -4.65 -2.79 -17.62
CA ILE A 37 -4.52 -2.74 -16.16
C ILE A 37 -5.84 -2.27 -15.55
N TYR A 38 -6.32 -2.90 -14.49
CA TYR A 38 -7.52 -2.46 -13.79
C TYR A 38 -7.15 -1.84 -12.43
N LEU A 39 -7.81 -0.72 -12.11
CA LEU A 39 -7.52 0.07 -10.91
C LEU A 39 -8.57 -0.26 -9.86
N ASN A 40 -8.15 -0.68 -8.66
CA ASN A 40 -9.03 -1.05 -7.54
C ASN A 40 -10.18 -1.96 -7.98
N GLN A 41 -9.85 -3.01 -8.73
CA GLN A 41 -10.80 -3.97 -9.30
C GLN A 41 -11.84 -3.33 -10.26
N SER A 42 -11.46 -2.24 -10.96
CA SER A 42 -12.33 -1.60 -11.95
C SER A 42 -12.82 -2.59 -13.01
N ARG A 43 -14.04 -2.38 -13.51
CA ARG A 43 -14.60 -3.19 -14.60
C ARG A 43 -13.87 -2.97 -15.91
N ALA A 44 -13.68 -1.70 -16.24
CA ALA A 44 -12.94 -1.29 -17.42
C ALA A 44 -11.45 -1.44 -17.15
N GLY A 45 -10.77 -2.10 -18.07
CA GLY A 45 -9.31 -2.05 -18.15
C GLY A 45 -8.88 -0.66 -18.61
N GLY A 46 -7.69 -0.26 -18.22
CA GLY A 46 -7.11 1.03 -18.52
C GLY A 46 -5.66 0.92 -18.97
N ARG A 47 -5.09 2.10 -19.22
CA ARG A 47 -3.66 2.25 -19.45
C ARG A 47 -3.03 2.84 -18.19
N MET A 48 -2.06 2.13 -17.63
CA MET A 48 -1.21 2.63 -16.57
C MET A 48 0.08 3.22 -17.18
N ARG A 49 0.57 4.30 -16.59
CA ARG A 49 1.84 4.92 -16.97
C ARG A 49 2.66 5.20 -15.72
N ILE A 50 3.95 4.92 -15.80
CA ILE A 50 4.93 5.29 -14.80
C ILE A 50 5.73 6.47 -15.34
N ALA A 51 5.77 7.54 -14.57
CA ALA A 51 6.60 8.71 -14.83
C ALA A 51 7.41 9.04 -13.56
N GLU A 52 8.42 9.89 -13.72
CA GLU A 52 9.20 10.40 -12.58
C GLU A 52 8.31 11.15 -11.57
N SER A 53 7.26 11.82 -12.05
CA SER A 53 6.30 12.54 -11.20
C SER A 53 5.36 11.62 -10.40
N GLY A 54 5.19 10.36 -10.80
CA GLY A 54 4.28 9.42 -10.14
C GLY A 54 3.66 8.37 -11.06
N LEU A 55 2.59 7.76 -10.57
CA LEU A 55 1.79 6.79 -11.29
C LEU A 55 0.52 7.45 -11.85
N GLY A 56 0.21 7.17 -13.11
CA GLY A 56 -1.03 7.59 -13.75
C GLY A 56 -1.80 6.40 -14.28
N TRP A 57 -3.10 6.34 -14.02
CA TRP A 57 -3.98 5.35 -14.63
C TRP A 57 -5.16 6.05 -15.31
N LYS A 58 -5.52 5.60 -16.51
CA LYS A 58 -6.70 6.10 -17.20
C LYS A 58 -7.50 4.94 -17.76
N ALA A 59 -8.79 4.88 -17.44
CA ALA A 59 -9.69 3.89 -18.03
C ALA A 59 -9.61 3.94 -19.57
N SER A 60 -9.65 2.77 -20.18
CA SER A 60 -9.79 2.67 -21.62
C SER A 60 -11.21 3.12 -21.97
N ALA A 61 -11.33 4.07 -22.91
CA ALA A 61 -12.62 4.65 -23.24
C ALA A 61 -13.48 3.59 -23.92
N SER A 62 -14.58 3.18 -23.28
CA SER A 62 -15.68 2.53 -23.99
C SER A 62 -16.43 3.62 -24.76
N SER A 63 -16.13 3.77 -26.05
CA SER A 63 -16.84 4.62 -27.02
C SER A 63 -17.38 5.96 -26.46
N GLY A 64 -16.53 6.98 -26.38
CA GLY A 64 -16.97 8.38 -26.25
C GLY A 64 -17.01 8.99 -24.84
N SER A 65 -16.71 8.25 -23.78
CA SER A 65 -16.57 8.84 -22.43
C SER A 65 -15.10 9.14 -22.07
N THR A 66 -14.80 10.41 -21.81
CA THR A 66 -13.48 10.83 -21.29
C THR A 66 -13.47 10.61 -19.77
N SER A 67 -13.01 9.44 -19.33
CA SER A 67 -12.74 9.19 -17.92
C SER A 67 -11.55 10.03 -17.45
N GLN A 68 -11.70 10.72 -16.32
CA GLN A 68 -10.62 11.48 -15.69
C GLN A 68 -9.49 10.54 -15.28
N PRO A 69 -8.22 10.87 -15.57
CA PRO A 69 -7.10 10.04 -15.15
C PRO A 69 -6.95 10.07 -13.64
N PHE A 70 -6.74 8.89 -13.05
CA PHE A 70 -6.26 8.76 -11.69
C PHE A 70 -4.77 9.08 -11.65
N LEU A 71 -4.36 10.01 -10.79
CA LEU A 71 -2.97 10.42 -10.62
C LEU A 71 -2.54 10.22 -9.17
N LEU A 72 -1.45 9.48 -9.00
CA LEU A 72 -0.79 9.25 -7.73
C LEU A 72 0.63 9.83 -7.78
N PRO A 73 0.86 10.99 -7.15
CA PRO A 73 2.19 11.61 -7.10
C PRO A 73 3.21 10.72 -6.38
N ARG A 74 4.48 10.82 -6.77
CA ARG A 74 5.57 10.02 -6.17
C ARG A 74 5.67 10.16 -4.65
N GLU A 75 5.39 11.35 -4.12
CA GLU A 75 5.48 11.66 -2.69
C GLU A 75 4.43 10.94 -1.85
N GLU A 76 3.36 10.45 -2.46
CA GLU A 76 2.31 9.66 -1.79
C GLU A 76 2.68 8.18 -1.70
N ILE A 77 3.62 7.68 -2.50
CA ILE A 77 3.97 6.26 -2.58
C ILE A 77 4.90 5.89 -1.41
N LEU A 78 4.55 4.86 -0.64
CA LEU A 78 5.35 4.37 0.49
C LEU A 78 5.97 3.00 0.22
N ILE A 79 5.11 1.99 0.01
CA ILE A 79 5.52 0.59 -0.13
C ILE A 79 4.79 0.04 -1.36
N ALA A 80 5.51 -0.74 -2.15
CA ALA A 80 4.96 -1.44 -3.30
C ALA A 80 5.19 -2.94 -3.13
N SER A 81 4.11 -3.72 -3.17
CA SER A 81 4.15 -5.17 -3.11
C SER A 81 3.60 -5.78 -4.39
N TRP A 82 4.20 -6.88 -4.80
CA TRP A 82 3.83 -7.70 -5.94
C TRP A 82 3.26 -9.02 -5.47
N SER A 83 2.03 -9.30 -5.90
CA SER A 83 1.31 -10.52 -5.51
C SER A 83 0.46 -11.05 -6.66
N ARG A 84 -0.18 -12.20 -6.45
CA ARG A 84 -1.17 -12.72 -7.39
C ARG A 84 -2.50 -12.01 -7.15
N GLY A 85 -3.08 -11.42 -8.20
CA GLY A 85 -4.40 -10.79 -8.16
C GLY A 85 -5.48 -11.64 -8.83
N SER A 86 -6.70 -11.10 -8.90
CA SER A 86 -7.83 -11.75 -9.58
C SER A 86 -7.62 -11.89 -11.09
N LYS A 87 -6.98 -10.89 -11.70
CA LYS A 87 -6.60 -10.90 -13.13
C LYS A 87 -5.09 -10.80 -13.24
N GLY A 88 -4.42 -11.94 -13.35
CA GLY A 88 -2.96 -11.94 -13.49
C GLY A 88 -2.24 -11.59 -12.19
N TYR A 89 -1.18 -10.79 -12.29
CA TYR A 89 -0.46 -10.26 -11.14
C TYR A 89 -0.93 -8.86 -10.78
N GLU A 90 -0.72 -8.52 -9.52
CA GLU A 90 -1.12 -7.26 -8.92
C GLU A 90 0.09 -6.51 -8.37
N LEU A 91 0.12 -5.21 -8.67
CA LEU A 91 0.92 -4.22 -7.98
C LEU A 91 0.04 -3.52 -6.95
N ARG A 92 0.38 -3.69 -5.68
CA ARG A 92 -0.34 -3.10 -4.56
C ARG A 92 0.52 -2.04 -3.90
N VAL A 93 0.03 -0.81 -3.88
CA VAL A 93 0.76 0.37 -3.43
C VAL A 93 0.12 0.93 -2.17
N GLN A 94 0.90 0.93 -1.09
CA GLN A 94 0.55 1.63 0.14
C GLN A 94 0.86 3.11 -0.03
N THR A 95 -0.14 3.96 0.19
CA THR A 95 0.02 5.41 0.10
C THR A 95 0.03 6.06 1.48
N LYS A 96 0.44 7.34 1.55
CA LYS A 96 0.39 8.12 2.79
C LYS A 96 -1.04 8.48 3.17
N ASN A 97 -1.81 9.04 2.23
CA ASN A 97 -3.11 9.64 2.52
C ASN A 97 -4.28 9.09 1.68
N LYS A 98 -4.01 8.31 0.62
CA LYS A 98 -5.04 7.83 -0.32
C LYS A 98 -5.40 6.35 -0.14
N GLY A 99 -5.07 5.77 1.02
CA GLY A 99 -5.30 4.36 1.31
C GLY A 99 -4.41 3.43 0.49
N VAL A 100 -4.99 2.32 0.03
CA VAL A 100 -4.29 1.31 -0.78
C VAL A 100 -4.74 1.44 -2.23
N VAL A 101 -3.77 1.46 -3.13
CA VAL A 101 -4.03 1.44 -4.58
C VAL A 101 -3.63 0.08 -5.11
N SER A 102 -4.59 -0.65 -5.67
CA SER A 102 -4.40 -1.96 -6.28
C SER A 102 -4.49 -1.83 -7.80
N LEU A 103 -3.47 -2.31 -8.51
CA LEU A 103 -3.40 -2.34 -9.96
C LEU A 103 -3.19 -3.80 -10.37
N ASP A 104 -4.20 -4.42 -10.99
CA ASP A 104 -4.13 -5.80 -11.47
C ASP A 104 -4.11 -5.84 -13.00
N GLY A 105 -3.86 -7.03 -13.56
CA GLY A 105 -3.79 -7.26 -15.01
C GLY A 105 -2.39 -7.40 -15.56
N PHE A 106 -1.36 -7.43 -14.70
CA PHE A 106 0.02 -7.59 -15.16
C PHE A 106 0.36 -9.04 -15.49
N ASP A 107 1.27 -9.20 -16.45
CA ASP A 107 1.88 -10.48 -16.77
C ASP A 107 3.09 -10.77 -15.86
N HIS A 108 3.55 -12.03 -15.87
CA HIS A 108 4.72 -12.42 -15.07
C HIS A 108 5.99 -11.66 -15.49
N ASP A 109 6.14 -11.43 -16.80
CA ASP A 109 7.33 -10.82 -17.39
C ASP A 109 7.45 -9.31 -17.08
N ASP A 110 6.32 -8.66 -16.78
CA ASP A 110 6.26 -7.24 -16.42
C ASP A 110 6.97 -6.93 -15.09
N PHE A 111 7.13 -7.94 -14.22
CA PHE A 111 7.73 -7.77 -12.89
C PHE A 111 9.12 -7.11 -12.96
N THR A 112 9.96 -7.57 -13.90
CA THR A 112 11.35 -7.07 -14.01
C THR A 112 11.37 -5.59 -14.42
N GLN A 113 10.50 -5.22 -15.36
CA GLN A 113 10.37 -3.84 -15.83
C GLN A 113 9.81 -2.95 -14.72
N LEU A 114 8.73 -3.36 -14.05
CA LEU A 114 8.15 -2.64 -12.92
C LEU A 114 9.15 -2.41 -11.80
N LYS A 115 9.91 -3.44 -11.42
CA LYS A 115 10.92 -3.34 -10.37
C LYS A 115 11.99 -2.29 -10.71
N GLN A 116 12.48 -2.28 -11.95
CA GLN A 116 13.47 -1.31 -12.41
C GLN A 116 12.91 0.12 -12.38
N GLU A 117 11.69 0.30 -12.86
CA GLU A 117 11.01 1.60 -12.89
C GLU A 117 10.73 2.16 -11.49
N LEU A 118 10.20 1.35 -10.58
CA LEU A 118 9.91 1.77 -9.19
C LEU A 118 11.20 2.10 -8.43
N THR A 119 12.26 1.33 -8.64
CA THR A 119 13.56 1.59 -8.00
C THR A 119 14.19 2.86 -8.56
N ARG A 120 14.12 3.08 -9.88
CA ARG A 120 14.71 4.25 -10.54
C ARG A 120 13.97 5.55 -10.23
N ASN A 121 12.64 5.54 -10.31
CA ASN A 121 11.84 6.77 -10.24
C ASN A 121 11.46 7.11 -8.79
N PHE A 122 11.18 6.10 -7.97
CA PHE A 122 10.64 6.30 -6.61
C PHE A 122 11.60 5.86 -5.50
N HIS A 123 12.70 5.17 -5.82
CA HIS A 123 13.64 4.61 -4.84
C HIS A 123 12.98 3.59 -3.90
N ILE A 124 11.98 2.87 -4.41
CA ILE A 124 11.21 1.87 -3.66
C ILE A 124 11.54 0.48 -4.21
N ASN A 125 11.75 -0.48 -3.31
CA ASN A 125 11.90 -1.88 -3.66
C ASN A 125 10.52 -2.53 -3.88
N LEU A 126 10.35 -3.23 -4.99
CA LEU A 126 9.15 -4.03 -5.25
C LEU A 126 9.29 -5.38 -4.55
N GLU A 127 8.52 -5.58 -3.49
CA GLU A 127 8.59 -6.78 -2.65
C GLU A 127 7.62 -7.86 -3.14
N HIS A 128 8.09 -9.11 -3.23
CA HIS A 128 7.19 -10.24 -3.44
C HIS A 128 6.42 -10.53 -2.16
N ARG A 129 5.09 -10.52 -2.25
CA ARG A 129 4.18 -10.85 -1.16
C ARG A 129 3.31 -12.02 -1.57
N GLU A 130 3.61 -13.19 -1.01
CA GLU A 130 2.86 -14.42 -1.29
C GLU A 130 1.69 -14.59 -0.32
N HIS A 131 0.51 -14.88 -0.88
CA HIS A 131 -0.69 -15.18 -0.10
C HIS A 131 -0.75 -16.62 0.40
N SER A 132 -1.44 -16.83 1.51
CA SER A 132 -1.72 -18.17 2.04
C SER A 132 -2.85 -18.84 1.25
N LEU A 133 -2.55 -19.98 0.61
CA LEU A 133 -3.52 -20.76 -0.18
C LEU A 133 -4.10 -21.95 0.59
N ARG A 134 -3.85 -22.06 1.91
CA ARG A 134 -4.27 -23.22 2.71
C ARG A 134 -5.75 -23.25 3.05
N GLY A 135 -6.44 -22.12 2.96
CA GLY A 135 -7.87 -22.00 3.32
C GLY A 135 -8.16 -22.09 4.81
N TRP A 136 -7.14 -21.94 5.68
CA TRP A 136 -7.36 -21.93 7.14
C TRP A 136 -7.99 -20.59 7.56
N ASN A 137 -8.96 -20.67 8.47
CA ASN A 137 -9.66 -19.52 9.03
C ASN A 137 -9.18 -19.14 10.44
N TRP A 138 -8.07 -19.71 10.92
CA TRP A 138 -7.42 -19.34 12.17
C TRP A 138 -6.05 -18.73 11.90
N GLY A 139 -5.73 -17.68 12.63
CA GLY A 139 -4.54 -16.88 12.36
C GLY A 139 -4.44 -15.66 13.26
N LYS A 140 -3.64 -14.70 12.82
CA LYS A 140 -3.44 -13.43 13.50
C LYS A 140 -3.99 -12.30 12.64
N THR A 141 -4.89 -11.52 13.21
CA THR A 141 -5.32 -10.25 12.62
C THR A 141 -4.31 -9.16 12.96
N ASP A 142 -3.82 -8.45 11.96
CA ASP A 142 -2.90 -7.31 12.10
C ASP A 142 -3.55 -6.05 11.53
N LEU A 143 -3.54 -4.98 12.31
CA LEU A 143 -4.12 -3.69 11.93
C LEU A 143 -2.99 -2.80 11.40
N ALA A 144 -2.80 -2.83 10.08
CA ALA A 144 -1.80 -2.01 9.41
C ALA A 144 -2.33 -0.58 9.20
N ARG A 145 -1.53 0.27 8.55
CA ARG A 145 -1.84 1.70 8.35
C ARG A 145 -3.14 1.95 7.61
N ASN A 146 -3.34 1.28 6.47
CA ASN A 146 -4.45 1.54 5.55
C ASN A 146 -5.40 0.33 5.41
N GLU A 147 -5.07 -0.78 6.06
CA GLU A 147 -5.73 -2.07 5.84
C GLU A 147 -5.62 -2.98 7.06
N LEU A 148 -6.61 -3.85 7.19
CA LEU A 148 -6.58 -5.02 8.05
C LEU A 148 -5.98 -6.20 7.28
N ILE A 149 -5.03 -6.91 7.88
CA ILE A 149 -4.36 -8.07 7.28
C ILE A 149 -4.66 -9.28 8.15
N PHE A 150 -5.25 -10.32 7.55
CA PHE A 150 -5.41 -11.61 8.23
C PHE A 150 -4.28 -12.56 7.85
N ASN A 151 -3.41 -12.88 8.78
CA ASN A 151 -2.23 -13.71 8.56
C ASN A 151 -2.45 -15.15 9.01
N VAL A 152 -2.17 -16.09 8.11
CA VAL A 152 -2.16 -17.54 8.37
C VAL A 152 -0.73 -18.04 8.19
N ASN A 153 -0.12 -18.55 9.26
CA ASN A 153 1.27 -19.03 9.23
C ASN A 153 2.27 -17.98 8.67
N ASN A 154 2.16 -16.73 9.16
CA ASN A 154 2.97 -15.57 8.73
C ASN A 154 2.85 -15.20 7.23
N LYS A 155 1.85 -15.73 6.52
CA LYS A 155 1.48 -15.28 5.18
C LYS A 155 0.11 -14.61 5.22
N PRO A 156 -0.08 -13.47 4.54
CA PRO A 156 -1.39 -12.86 4.43
C PRO A 156 -2.33 -13.80 3.69
N ALA A 157 -3.48 -14.11 4.27
CA ALA A 157 -4.55 -14.83 3.57
C ALA A 157 -5.41 -13.84 2.78
N PHE A 158 -5.80 -12.73 3.39
CA PHE A 158 -6.50 -11.64 2.75
C PHE A 158 -6.20 -10.31 3.44
N GLU A 159 -6.41 -9.23 2.69
CA GLU A 159 -6.28 -7.86 3.13
C GLU A 159 -7.55 -7.07 2.84
N ILE A 160 -8.01 -6.30 3.81
CA ILE A 160 -9.21 -5.46 3.70
C ILE A 160 -8.79 -4.01 3.87
N PRO A 161 -8.87 -3.18 2.81
CA PRO A 161 -8.68 -1.74 2.93
C PRO A 161 -9.72 -1.11 3.86
N TYR A 162 -9.32 -0.16 4.69
CA TYR A 162 -10.26 0.54 5.56
C TYR A 162 -11.29 1.38 4.78
N SER A 163 -10.99 1.76 3.53
CA SER A 163 -11.94 2.45 2.65
C SER A 163 -13.18 1.63 2.30
N ASP A 164 -13.05 0.30 2.34
CA ASP A 164 -14.13 -0.61 1.93
C ASP A 164 -15.05 -0.94 3.11
N ILE A 165 -14.61 -0.64 4.34
CA ILE A 165 -15.36 -0.82 5.57
C ILE A 165 -16.26 0.40 5.78
N SER A 166 -17.57 0.14 5.91
CA SER A 166 -18.59 1.13 6.27
C SER A 166 -18.60 1.39 7.78
N ASN A 167 -18.63 0.30 8.55
CA ASN A 167 -18.75 0.35 10.00
C ASN A 167 -18.05 -0.86 10.64
N SER A 168 -17.57 -0.71 11.87
CA SER A 168 -17.01 -1.79 12.68
C SER A 168 -17.67 -1.78 14.05
N ASN A 169 -18.27 -2.91 14.45
CA ASN A 169 -18.99 -3.03 15.71
C ASN A 169 -18.46 -4.19 16.56
N LEU A 170 -18.52 -4.04 17.88
CA LEU A 170 -18.30 -5.11 18.84
C LEU A 170 -19.63 -5.83 19.08
N THR A 171 -19.85 -6.92 18.36
CA THR A 171 -21.09 -7.72 18.46
C THR A 171 -21.10 -8.62 19.70
N GLY A 172 -19.93 -8.91 20.27
CA GLY A 172 -19.77 -9.72 21.48
C GLY A 172 -18.44 -9.44 22.19
N LYS A 173 -18.19 -10.17 23.29
CA LYS A 173 -16.99 -9.97 24.14
C LYS A 173 -15.66 -10.11 23.40
N ASN A 174 -15.60 -10.98 22.39
CA ASN A 174 -14.42 -11.27 21.58
C ASN A 174 -14.76 -11.31 20.09
N GLU A 175 -15.83 -10.63 19.67
CA GLU A 175 -16.33 -10.68 18.30
C GLU A 175 -16.43 -9.28 17.73
N VAL A 176 -15.76 -9.07 16.60
CA VAL A 176 -15.76 -7.82 15.85
C VAL A 176 -16.46 -8.08 14.52
N ALA A 177 -17.56 -7.36 14.27
CA ALA A 177 -18.23 -7.35 12.97
C ALA A 177 -17.75 -6.17 12.14
N LEU A 178 -17.40 -6.43 10.88
CA LEU A 178 -17.10 -5.43 9.86
C LEU A 178 -18.23 -5.43 8.84
N GLU A 179 -18.84 -4.28 8.64
CA GLU A 179 -19.85 -4.04 7.61
C GLU A 179 -19.18 -3.32 6.43
N PHE A 180 -19.49 -3.74 5.20
CA PHE A 180 -18.84 -3.22 3.99
C PHE A 180 -19.74 -2.27 3.22
N ASN A 181 -19.11 -1.38 2.44
CA ASN A 181 -19.80 -0.51 1.51
C ASN A 181 -20.30 -1.32 0.30
N LEU A 182 -21.62 -1.35 0.08
CA LEU A 182 -22.22 -1.97 -1.09
C LEU A 182 -22.27 -0.96 -2.25
N ASP A 183 -21.64 -1.31 -3.36
CA ASP A 183 -21.63 -0.49 -4.57
C ASP A 183 -22.64 -1.07 -5.57
N ASN A 184 -23.77 -0.39 -5.77
CA ASN A 184 -24.80 -0.79 -6.74
C ASN A 184 -24.30 -0.91 -8.21
N ASN A 185 -23.07 -0.46 -8.48
CA ASN A 185 -22.42 -0.56 -9.78
C ASN A 185 -21.57 -1.82 -9.97
N LYS A 186 -21.42 -2.66 -8.94
CA LYS A 186 -20.80 -3.98 -9.03
C LYS A 186 -21.91 -5.02 -9.24
N ASN A 187 -21.63 -6.02 -10.06
CA ASN A 187 -22.55 -7.13 -10.35
C ASN A 187 -21.74 -8.38 -10.06
N GLY A 188 -22.30 -9.28 -9.27
CA GLY A 188 -21.61 -10.44 -8.72
C GLY A 188 -21.94 -10.59 -7.24
N ASP A 189 -21.26 -11.51 -6.57
CA ASP A 189 -21.36 -11.69 -5.13
C ASP A 189 -20.61 -10.56 -4.42
N GLU A 190 -21.26 -9.90 -3.48
CA GLU A 190 -20.67 -8.84 -2.67
C GLU A 190 -20.53 -9.30 -1.21
N ILE A 191 -19.41 -8.93 -0.59
CA ILE A 191 -19.22 -9.13 0.84
C ILE A 191 -20.03 -8.05 1.55
N VAL A 192 -21.01 -8.47 2.35
CA VAL A 192 -21.87 -7.54 3.12
C VAL A 192 -21.32 -7.33 4.53
N GLU A 193 -20.97 -8.43 5.19
CA GLU A 193 -20.52 -8.43 6.58
C GLU A 193 -19.44 -9.52 6.75
N MET A 194 -18.45 -9.25 7.60
CA MET A 194 -17.47 -10.22 8.04
C MET A 194 -17.29 -10.14 9.54
N ARG A 195 -17.29 -11.29 10.23
CA ARG A 195 -17.12 -11.34 11.69
C ARG A 195 -15.83 -12.06 12.06
N PHE A 196 -15.05 -11.43 12.91
CA PHE A 196 -13.79 -11.94 13.43
C PHE A 196 -13.92 -12.27 14.90
N TYR A 197 -13.39 -13.43 15.27
CA TYR A 197 -13.09 -13.70 16.66
C TYR A 197 -11.70 -13.12 17.00
N VAL A 198 -11.65 -12.15 17.91
CA VAL A 198 -10.41 -11.53 18.38
C VAL A 198 -10.31 -11.71 19.89
N PRO A 199 -9.44 -12.61 20.38
CA PRO A 199 -9.29 -12.83 21.82
C PRO A 199 -8.53 -11.66 22.46
N GLY A 200 -8.99 -11.22 23.64
CA GLY A 200 -8.23 -10.29 24.51
C GLY A 200 -8.45 -8.80 24.26
N THR A 201 -9.50 -8.40 23.54
CA THR A 201 -9.87 -6.99 23.32
C THR A 201 -10.55 -6.30 24.52
N ILE A 202 -10.97 -7.08 25.51
CA ILE A 202 -11.41 -6.58 26.82
C ILE A 202 -10.26 -6.82 27.78
N GLU A 203 -9.50 -5.75 28.05
CA GLU A 203 -8.78 -5.67 29.32
C GLU A 203 -9.81 -5.90 30.42
N ASN A 204 -9.56 -6.88 31.29
CA ASN A 204 -10.30 -6.93 32.54
C ASN A 204 -10.09 -5.55 33.20
N GLU A 205 -11.12 -4.70 33.24
CA GLU A 205 -11.07 -3.43 33.97
C GLU A 205 -10.76 -3.75 35.44
N THR A 206 -9.48 -3.85 35.75
CA THR A 206 -8.99 -3.97 37.11
C THR A 206 -8.84 -2.53 37.57
N THR A 207 -9.95 -1.95 38.02
CA THR A 207 -9.93 -0.64 38.67
C THR A 207 -9.14 -0.79 39.97
N ILE A 208 -7.83 -0.52 39.92
CA ILE A 208 -7.00 -0.46 41.13
C ILE A 208 -7.42 0.80 41.89
N VAL A 209 -8.34 0.64 42.84
CA VAL A 209 -8.67 1.68 43.81
C VAL A 209 -7.53 1.72 44.83
N LYS A 210 -6.63 2.70 44.72
CA LYS A 210 -5.64 3.00 45.75
C LYS A 210 -6.31 3.81 46.86
N ASN A 211 -6.69 3.15 47.95
CA ASN A 211 -7.07 3.84 49.18
C ASN A 211 -5.84 3.95 50.07
N GLU A 212 -5.30 5.17 50.21
CA GLU A 212 -4.26 5.44 51.19
C GLU A 212 -4.91 5.68 52.56
N THR A 213 -4.63 4.83 53.53
CA THR A 213 -4.84 5.15 54.94
C THR A 213 -3.69 4.60 55.77
N ASN A 214 -2.90 5.50 56.34
CA ASN A 214 -1.87 5.24 57.36
C ASN A 214 -0.90 4.07 57.11
N GLY A 215 -0.16 4.14 56.00
CA GLY A 215 1.20 3.59 55.95
C GLY A 215 1.35 2.08 55.75
N ASP A 216 0.28 1.35 55.45
CA ASP A 216 0.36 -0.05 55.03
C ASP A 216 -0.40 -0.26 53.71
N VAL A 217 0.25 -0.91 52.74
CA VAL A 217 -0.31 -1.17 51.41
C VAL A 217 -0.91 -2.57 51.41
N ILE A 218 -2.24 -2.66 51.42
CA ILE A 218 -2.95 -3.93 51.28
C ILE A 218 -3.43 -4.05 49.83
N GLU A 219 -2.86 -4.99 49.08
CA GLU A 219 -3.34 -5.36 47.74
C GLU A 219 -4.48 -6.38 47.88
N GLU A 220 -5.73 -5.91 47.83
CA GLU A 220 -6.90 -6.79 47.67
C GLU A 220 -7.41 -6.77 46.23
N ALA A 221 -7.43 -7.95 45.60
CA ALA A 221 -8.07 -8.17 44.32
C ALA A 221 -9.60 -8.27 44.52
N VAL A 222 -10.33 -7.20 44.26
CA VAL A 222 -11.80 -7.22 44.26
C VAL A 222 -12.29 -7.65 42.89
N VAL A 223 -12.83 -8.87 42.79
CA VAL A 223 -13.57 -9.34 41.61
C VAL A 223 -14.98 -8.75 41.68
N ASN A 224 -15.23 -7.65 40.96
CA ASN A 224 -16.58 -7.18 40.76
C ASN A 224 -17.24 -7.99 39.64
N GLU A 225 -18.02 -9.02 40.02
CA GLU A 225 -19.03 -9.59 39.14
C GLU A 225 -20.17 -8.57 38.98
N THR A 226 -20.05 -7.67 38.01
CA THR A 226 -21.22 -6.90 37.55
C THR A 226 -22.12 -7.82 36.73
N SER A 227 -23.03 -8.45 37.46
CA SER A 227 -24.23 -9.09 36.95
C SER A 227 -25.08 -8.03 36.25
N ALA A 228 -25.10 -8.01 34.91
CA ALA A 228 -26.11 -7.29 34.15
C ALA A 228 -27.42 -8.09 34.19
N ALA A 229 -28.10 -8.02 35.34
CA ALA A 229 -29.49 -8.44 35.47
C ALA A 229 -30.40 -7.28 35.05
N ASN A 230 -31.34 -7.62 34.17
CA ASN A 230 -32.66 -7.03 33.99
C ASN A 230 -32.74 -5.70 33.21
N ASN A 231 -33.13 -5.83 31.94
CA ASN A 231 -34.27 -5.04 31.49
C ASN A 231 -35.15 -5.83 30.53
N SER A 232 -36.07 -6.60 31.12
CA SER A 232 -37.29 -7.07 30.48
C SER A 232 -38.45 -6.84 31.45
N THR A 233 -39.24 -5.78 31.27
CA THR A 233 -40.72 -5.80 31.12
C THR A 233 -41.34 -4.40 31.29
N SER A 234 -42.12 -4.04 30.26
CA SER A 234 -43.43 -3.37 30.27
C SER A 234 -43.69 -2.14 31.15
N ASN A 235 -43.95 -1.02 30.49
CA ASN A 235 -45.28 -0.37 30.47
C ASN A 235 -45.48 0.41 29.17
#